data_AF-A0A2M7JSB8-F1
#
_entry.id   AF-A0A2M7JSB8-F1
#
_cell.length_a   1.000
_cell.length_b   1.000
_cell.length_c   1.000
_cell.angle_alpha   90.00
_cell.angle_beta   90.00
_cell.angle_gamma   90.00
#
_symmetry.space_group_name_H-M   'P 1'
#
loop_
_entity.id
_entity.type
_entity.pdbx_description
1 polymer ?
#
loop_
_entity_poly.entity_id
_entity_poly.type
_entity_poly.pdbx_seq_one_letter_code
_entity_poly.pdbx_strand_id
1 'polypeptide(L)'
;RSLIVLYDQRIFPDGEGKEEGFWHVVSRYDTKLGHRLIDYRRAERLPWARPLMESPERSEIKVFDYVEGPKDKGIRRYIWLDEYDYVLILQRKKKAFYWITAFYVDTRWKREDMKKRFVERV
;
A
#
# COMPACT_ATOMS: atom_id res chain seq x y z
N ARG A 1 8.59 -1.24 19.69
CA ARG A 1 9.68 -1.81 18.85
C ARG A 1 9.41 -1.32 17.43
N SER A 2 10.32 -0.57 16.82
CA SER A 2 10.14 -0.01 15.47
C SER A 2 10.04 -1.12 14.42
N LEU A 3 9.08 -1.00 13.51
CA LEU A 3 8.88 -1.94 12.40
C LEU A 3 10.02 -1.77 11.38
N ILE A 4 10.75 -2.85 11.08
CA ILE A 4 11.70 -2.86 9.97
C ILE A 4 10.87 -2.99 8.68
N VAL A 5 10.85 -1.92 7.87
CA VAL A 5 10.16 -1.88 6.59
C VAL A 5 11.18 -1.76 5.46
N LEU A 6 11.21 -2.78 4.61
CA LEU A 6 11.97 -2.84 3.37
C LEU A 6 11.07 -2.39 2.21
N TYR A 7 11.66 -1.97 1.10
CA TYR A 7 10.94 -1.65 -0.13
C TYR A 7 11.83 -1.95 -1.34
N ASP A 8 11.31 -1.76 -2.54
CA ASP A 8 12.07 -1.97 -3.76
C ASP A 8 13.09 -0.85 -3.98
N GLN A 9 14.37 -1.18 -3.89
CA GLN A 9 15.49 -0.23 -4.00
C GLN A 9 16.09 -0.18 -5.41
N ARG A 10 15.53 -0.91 -6.38
CA ARG A 10 16.02 -0.87 -7.77
C ARG A 10 15.78 0.53 -8.34
N ILE A 11 16.76 1.05 -9.07
CA ILE A 11 16.66 2.32 -9.80
C ILE A 11 16.86 1.99 -11.28
N PHE A 12 15.84 2.24 -12.11
CA PHE A 12 15.97 2.08 -13.55
C PHE A 12 16.54 3.35 -14.20
N PRO A 13 17.20 3.23 -15.38
CA PRO A 13 17.77 4.39 -16.09
C PRO A 13 16.75 5.50 -16.40
N ASP A 14 15.48 5.15 -16.60
CA ASP A 14 14.36 6.06 -16.86
C ASP A 14 13.59 6.48 -15.59
N GLY A 15 13.99 5.99 -14.41
CA GLY A 15 13.30 6.22 -13.14
C GLY A 15 13.66 7.53 -12.42
N GLU A 16 14.25 8.50 -13.11
CA GLU A 16 14.66 9.82 -12.58
C GLU A 16 15.49 9.74 -11.27
N GLY A 17 16.31 8.71 -11.12
CA GLY A 17 17.13 8.51 -9.91
C GLY A 17 16.33 8.14 -8.65
N LYS A 18 15.07 7.74 -8.80
CA LYS A 18 14.21 7.26 -7.71
C LYS A 18 14.07 5.75 -7.75
N GLU A 19 13.87 5.17 -6.58
CA GLU A 19 13.68 3.73 -6.44
C GLU A 19 12.29 3.30 -6.96
N GLU A 20 12.20 2.07 -7.47
CA GLU A 20 10.94 1.48 -7.92
C GLU A 20 9.86 1.48 -6.84
N GLY A 21 10.27 1.34 -5.57
CA GLY A 21 9.38 1.41 -4.42
C GLY A 21 8.70 2.78 -4.31
N PHE A 22 9.44 3.86 -4.60
CA PHE A 22 8.90 5.22 -4.63
C PHE A 22 7.83 5.33 -5.73
N TRP A 23 8.15 4.92 -6.95
CA TRP A 23 7.19 4.96 -8.06
C TRP A 23 5.95 4.12 -7.77
N HIS A 24 6.10 2.93 -7.17
CA HIS A 24 4.97 2.07 -6.78
C HIS A 24 4.00 2.70 -5.77
N VAL A 25 4.46 3.63 -4.92
CA VAL A 25 3.62 4.27 -3.90
C VAL A 25 3.08 5.64 -4.30
N VAL A 26 3.57 6.25 -5.38
CA VAL A 26 3.06 7.55 -5.89
C VAL A 26 2.34 7.47 -7.24
N SER A 27 2.44 6.34 -7.94
CA SER A 27 1.86 6.17 -9.29
C SER A 27 0.90 4.98 -9.38
N ARG A 28 0.02 5.01 -10.39
CA ARG A 28 -0.90 3.93 -10.76
C ARG A 28 -0.62 3.47 -12.19
N TYR A 29 -0.70 2.17 -12.43
CA TYR A 29 -0.59 1.64 -13.79
C TYR A 29 -1.84 2.02 -14.60
N ASP A 30 -1.64 2.64 -15.75
CA ASP A 30 -2.71 2.92 -16.71
C ASP A 30 -2.72 1.82 -17.78
N THR A 31 -3.81 1.07 -17.85
CA THR A 31 -3.93 -0.06 -18.78
C THR A 31 -4.02 0.35 -20.24
N LYS A 32 -4.48 1.57 -20.53
CA LYS A 32 -4.60 2.07 -21.91
C LYS A 32 -3.25 2.54 -22.43
N LEU A 33 -2.46 3.19 -21.58
CA LEU A 33 -1.15 3.73 -21.95
C LEU A 33 0.00 2.75 -21.73
N GLY A 34 -0.23 1.65 -21.02
CA GLY A 34 0.76 0.59 -20.80
C GLY A 34 1.90 0.98 -19.85
N HIS A 35 1.77 2.08 -19.11
CA HIS A 35 2.78 2.54 -18.16
C HIS A 35 2.14 3.20 -16.93
N ARG A 36 2.96 3.51 -15.92
CA ARG A 36 2.48 4.15 -14.68
C ARG A 36 2.40 5.66 -14.85
N LEU A 37 1.29 6.24 -14.41
CA LEU A 37 1.11 7.68 -14.29
C LEU A 37 1.07 8.09 -12.83
N ILE A 38 1.58 9.29 -12.52
CA ILE A 38 1.49 9.86 -11.18
C ILE A 38 0.02 9.96 -10.76
N ASP A 39 -0.27 9.44 -9.57
CA ASP A 39 -1.56 9.55 -8.92
C ASP A 39 -1.43 10.62 -7.83
N TYR A 40 -1.74 11.87 -8.16
CA TYR A 40 -1.50 13.00 -7.27
C TYR A 40 -2.23 12.87 -5.92
N ARG A 41 -3.43 12.26 -5.89
CA ARG A 41 -4.17 11.98 -4.66
C ARG A 41 -3.48 10.95 -3.79
N ARG A 42 -2.84 9.95 -4.39
CA ARG A 42 -1.99 9.01 -3.66
C ARG A 42 -0.69 9.68 -3.19
N ALA A 43 -0.03 10.44 -4.07
CA ALA A 43 1.26 11.06 -3.80
C ALA A 43 1.18 12.11 -2.67
N GLU A 44 0.12 12.94 -2.63
CA GLU A 44 -0.07 13.95 -1.56
C GLU A 44 -0.18 13.33 -0.16
N ARG A 45 -0.51 12.03 -0.08
CA ARG A 45 -0.68 11.26 1.16
C ARG A 45 0.56 10.45 1.55
N LEU A 46 1.60 10.44 0.72
CA LEU A 46 2.83 9.71 1.00
C LEU A 46 3.43 10.03 2.39
N PRO A 47 3.45 11.31 2.86
CA PRO A 47 3.95 11.63 4.21
C PRO A 47 3.21 10.92 5.34
N TRP A 48 1.97 10.47 5.12
CA TRP A 48 1.17 9.75 6.12
C TRP A 48 1.59 8.28 6.26
N ALA A 49 2.36 7.73 5.31
CA ALA A 49 2.71 6.31 5.34
C ALA A 49 3.51 5.94 6.59
N ARG A 50 4.49 6.76 6.97
CA ARG A 50 5.32 6.53 8.16
C ARG A 50 4.50 6.51 9.46
N PRO A 51 3.71 7.54 9.82
CA PRO A 51 2.93 7.51 11.05
C PRO A 51 1.90 6.37 11.07
N LEU A 52 1.32 6.01 9.92
CA LEU A 52 0.42 4.86 9.82
C LEU A 52 1.12 3.52 10.12
N MET A 53 2.39 3.38 9.72
CA MET A 53 3.18 2.18 10.05
C MET A 53 3.71 2.19 11.48
N GLU A 54 4.02 3.36 12.04
CA GLU A 54 4.62 3.50 13.38
C GLU A 54 3.59 3.49 14.52
N SER A 55 2.33 3.83 14.27
CA SER A 55 1.25 3.88 15.27
C SER A 55 0.01 3.04 14.91
N PRO A 56 0.15 1.75 14.61
CA PRO A 56 -0.95 0.89 14.15
C PRO A 56 -2.07 0.66 15.19
N GLU A 57 -1.85 1.02 16.45
CA GLU A 57 -2.79 0.84 17.57
C GLU A 57 -3.91 1.88 17.63
N ARG A 58 -3.84 2.96 16.85
CA ARG A 58 -4.89 3.98 16.82
C ARG A 58 -6.17 3.42 16.22
N SER A 59 -7.31 3.72 16.85
CA SER A 59 -8.63 3.22 16.47
C SER A 59 -9.06 3.59 15.04
N GLU A 60 -8.55 4.70 14.53
CA GLU A 60 -8.79 5.26 13.21
C GLU A 60 -8.04 4.49 12.11
N ILE A 61 -7.09 3.63 12.51
CA ILE A 61 -6.25 2.87 11.60
C ILE A 61 -6.70 1.40 11.61
N LYS A 62 -7.27 0.96 10.50
CA LYS A 62 -7.67 -0.44 10.31
C LYS A 62 -6.46 -1.24 9.83
N VAL A 63 -5.85 -1.99 10.73
CA VAL A 63 -4.76 -2.91 10.41
C VAL A 63 -5.29 -4.35 10.36
N PHE A 64 -5.10 -5.03 9.24
CA PHE A 64 -5.62 -6.38 9.06
C PHE A 64 -4.80 -7.18 8.04
N ASP A 65 -4.80 -8.50 8.16
CA ASP A 65 -4.17 -9.40 7.20
C ASP A 65 -5.25 -9.98 6.27
N TYR A 66 -4.97 -10.07 4.97
CA TYR A 66 -5.91 -10.56 3.96
C TYR A 66 -5.20 -11.44 2.93
N VAL A 67 -5.88 -12.50 2.48
CA VAL A 67 -5.37 -13.42 1.46
C VAL A 67 -5.59 -12.81 0.08
N GLU A 68 -4.51 -12.42 -0.60
CA GLU A 68 -4.60 -11.91 -1.97
C GLU A 68 -4.70 -13.06 -2.98
N GLY A 69 -5.84 -13.24 -3.65
CA GLY A 69 -5.99 -14.15 -4.79
C GLY A 69 -5.66 -15.63 -4.50
N PRO A 70 -5.24 -16.41 -5.53
CA PRO A 70 -4.81 -17.80 -5.32
C PRO A 70 -3.56 -17.88 -4.44
N LYS A 71 -3.37 -19.03 -3.76
CA LYS A 71 -2.42 -19.28 -2.65
C LYS A 71 -1.01 -18.71 -2.83
N ASP A 72 -0.56 -18.56 -4.07
CA ASP A 72 0.75 -18.11 -4.53
C ASP A 72 1.02 -16.60 -4.35
N LYS A 73 0.00 -15.75 -4.25
CA LYS A 73 0.17 -14.31 -3.94
C LYS A 73 0.33 -14.02 -2.43
N GLY A 74 -0.11 -14.96 -1.60
CA GLY A 74 0.11 -14.99 -0.14
C GLY A 74 -0.74 -14.02 0.68
N ILE A 75 -0.45 -13.96 1.98
CA ILE A 75 -1.10 -13.04 2.93
C ILE A 75 -0.41 -11.68 2.87
N ARG A 76 -1.21 -10.62 2.70
CA ARG A 76 -0.77 -9.21 2.78
C ARG A 76 -1.35 -8.56 4.01
N ARG A 77 -0.56 -7.67 4.60
CA ARG A 77 -1.02 -6.75 5.64
C ARG A 77 -1.50 -5.47 5.01
N TYR A 78 -2.71 -5.11 5.35
CA TYR A 78 -3.36 -3.85 5.03
C TYR A 78 -3.26 -2.91 6.22
N ILE A 79 -2.89 -1.66 5.97
CA ILE A 79 -3.02 -0.55 6.91
C ILE A 79 -3.89 0.49 6.22
N TRP A 80 -5.12 0.64 6.68
CA TRP A 80 -6.12 1.46 6.04
C TRP A 80 -6.58 2.58 6.96
N LEU A 81 -6.35 3.81 6.52
CA LEU A 81 -6.93 5.02 7.12
C LEU A 81 -8.22 5.34 6.37
N ASP A 82 -9.34 4.83 6.87
CA ASP A 82 -10.59 4.73 6.10
C ASP A 82 -11.28 6.06 5.89
N GLU A 83 -11.24 6.96 6.86
CA GLU A 83 -11.77 8.32 6.74
C GLU A 83 -11.10 9.13 5.63
N TYR A 84 -9.84 8.81 5.30
CA TYR A 84 -9.02 9.54 4.34
C TYR A 84 -8.70 8.77 3.05
N ASP A 85 -9.34 7.60 2.86
CA ASP A 85 -9.22 6.77 1.67
C ASP A 85 -7.77 6.39 1.32
N TYR A 86 -6.94 6.14 2.32
CA TYR A 86 -5.51 5.83 2.11
C TYR A 86 -5.14 4.46 2.65
N VAL A 87 -4.57 3.63 1.78
CA VAL A 87 -4.22 2.25 2.08
C VAL A 87 -2.74 2.01 1.81
N LEU A 88 -2.07 1.35 2.75
CA LEU A 88 -0.74 0.78 2.59
C LEU A 88 -0.87 -0.74 2.53
N ILE A 89 -0.11 -1.38 1.63
CA ILE A 89 -0.02 -2.84 1.56
C ILE A 89 1.42 -3.27 1.84
N LEU A 90 1.57 -4.10 2.87
CA LEU A 90 2.83 -4.71 3.27
C LEU A 90 2.79 -6.22 3.06
N GLN A 91 3.94 -6.80 2.71
CA GLN A 91 4.19 -8.24 2.77
C GLN A 91 4.96 -8.56 4.03
N ARG A 92 4.46 -9.49 4.85
CA ARG A 92 5.23 -10.01 5.98
C ARG A 92 6.42 -10.83 5.47
N LYS A 93 7.60 -10.56 6.02
CA LYS A 93 8.83 -11.37 5.92
C LYS A 93 9.20 -11.89 7.31
N LYS A 94 10.19 -12.80 7.42
CA LYS A 94 10.57 -13.44 8.69
C LYS A 94 10.84 -12.45 9.84
N LYS A 95 11.51 -11.32 9.56
CA LYS A 95 11.92 -10.33 10.58
C LYS A 95 11.60 -8.88 10.18
N ALA A 96 10.85 -8.69 9.12
CA ALA A 96 10.58 -7.38 8.54
C ALA A 96 9.23 -7.38 7.80
N PHE A 97 8.78 -6.21 7.42
CA PHE A 97 7.77 -6.04 6.39
C PHE A 97 8.42 -5.54 5.11
N TYR A 98 7.83 -5.86 3.97
CA TYR A 98 8.20 -5.31 2.68
C TYR A 98 7.03 -4.48 2.16
N TRP A 99 7.23 -3.19 1.96
CA TRP A 99 6.22 -2.27 1.46
C TRP A 99 6.04 -2.48 -0.04
N ILE A 100 4.85 -2.97 -0.40
CA ILE A 100 4.52 -3.32 -1.77
C ILE A 100 4.03 -2.10 -2.52
N THR A 101 3.05 -1.41 -1.95
CA THR A 101 2.43 -0.25 -2.58
C THR A 101 1.60 0.55 -1.56
N ALA A 102 1.14 1.71 -1.99
CA ALA A 102 0.09 2.48 -1.38
C ALA A 102 -0.91 2.89 -2.46
N PHE A 103 -2.19 3.08 -2.11
CA PHE A 103 -3.18 3.59 -3.04
C PHE A 103 -4.23 4.46 -2.37
N TYR A 104 -4.80 5.36 -3.18
CA TYR A 104 -5.98 6.15 -2.84
C TYR A 104 -7.25 5.40 -3.26
N VAL A 105 -8.26 5.38 -2.40
CA VAL A 105 -9.56 4.76 -2.66
C VAL A 105 -10.46 5.78 -3.36
N ASP A 106 -10.36 5.84 -4.69
CA ASP A 106 -11.03 6.83 -5.54
C ASP A 106 -12.47 6.47 -5.95
N THR A 107 -12.94 5.26 -5.64
CA THR A 107 -14.24 4.76 -6.08
C THR A 107 -15.02 4.11 -4.95
N ARG A 108 -16.35 4.25 -5.01
CA ARG A 108 -17.27 3.59 -4.08
C ARG A 108 -17.06 2.08 -4.07
N TRP A 109 -16.93 1.46 -5.24
CA TRP A 109 -16.72 0.02 -5.35
C TRP A 109 -15.45 -0.43 -4.62
N LYS A 110 -14.33 0.27 -4.79
CA LYS A 110 -13.07 -0.07 -4.09
C LYS A 110 -13.18 0.14 -2.59
N ARG A 111 -13.94 1.14 -2.13
CA ARG A 111 -14.22 1.34 -0.71
C ARG A 111 -15.05 0.18 -0.13
N GLU A 112 -16.08 -0.27 -0.83
CA GLU A 112 -16.86 -1.44 -0.41
C GLU A 112 -16.04 -2.73 -0.43
N ASP A 113 -15.16 -2.90 -1.42
CA ASP A 113 -14.18 -4.00 -1.45
C ASP A 113 -13.26 -3.97 -0.22
N MET A 114 -12.72 -2.80 0.13
CA MET A 114 -11.90 -2.64 1.34
C MET A 114 -12.65 -2.99 2.63
N LYS A 115 -13.91 -2.57 2.76
CA LYS A 115 -14.76 -2.95 3.89
C LYS A 115 -14.98 -4.47 3.93
N LYS A 116 -15.27 -5.09 2.79
CA LYS A 116 -15.45 -6.54 2.68
C LYS A 116 -14.19 -7.28 3.12
N ARG A 117 -13.02 -6.90 2.60
CA ARG A 117 -11.73 -7.49 3.00
C ARG A 117 -11.43 -7.33 4.49
N PHE A 118 -11.79 -6.18 5.05
CA PHE A 118 -11.65 -5.95 6.48
C PHE A 118 -12.53 -6.91 7.30
N VAL A 119 -13.75 -7.21 6.85
CA VAL A 119 -14.62 -8.21 7.49
C VAL A 119 -14.08 -9.63 7.31
N GLU A 120 -13.61 -9.98 6.11
CA GLU A 120 -13.07 -11.30 5.73
C GLU A 120 -11.58 -11.51 6.08
N ARG A 121 -11.02 -10.65 6.94
CA ARG A 121 -9.62 -10.70 7.35
C ARG A 121 -9.25 -12.03 8.04
N VAL A 122 -7.98 -12.41 7.94
CA VAL A 122 -7.39 -13.62 8.55
C VAL A 122 -6.50 -13.30 9.75
#